data_AF-A0A832AQ07-F1
#
_entry.id   AF-A0A832AQ07-F1
#
_cell.length_a   1.000
_cell.length_b   1.000
_cell.length_c   1.000
_cell.angle_alpha   90.00
_cell.angle_beta   90.00
_cell.angle_gamma   90.00
#
_symmetry.space_group_name_H-M   'P 1'
#
loop_
_entity.id
_entity.type
_entity.pdbx_description
1 polymer ?
#
loop_
_entity_poly.entity_id
_entity_poly.type
_entity_poly.pdbx_seq_one_letter_code
_entity_poly.pdbx_strand_id
1 'polypeptide(L)'
;MKVKSPLEVYNFLPRTNCKECGYDTCMSFASHILDRSAKVYDCKPLVRDAEKDPKVKEKLEKLIEITSPEIAEVIVGIGDKALKIGGEEVLHRHELTFFNPTAFFFDVWDTLDDKKIEERCKRVVEYKKFYVGKFLTLDGFAVRCISNDPKRFREVAKKVASYGKPMVLIALNPECMRAALEEVANQRPLIYAATEGNWKEFMKLALDYKVPVAIRAKDLNVLKSIAVTFKSAGIKDIVLDPVTEPLGEGLQGTFERVIQLRRKAILDGDKDVAYPILITPISAWLIEGDEVTKAYWEAVIAGMFIVKYGDAMIFHSIDQHVVMPTLTLRFNIYTDPRTPVQVAAGLREINNPGPDDPVFLTTNFALTYYTVENDLNSAKIKGWLLVVNTEGIGVEASVAGGKLTASKVKEIIEQTKIAEKVKHRYLVIPGLAARLQGSIEDETGWKVLVGPIDSGRIKGWMEKNWPPKK
;
A
#
# COMPACT_ATOMS: atom_id res chain seq x y z
N MET A 1 2.61 17.98 5.68
CA MET A 1 3.64 19.04 5.72
C MET A 1 2.95 20.34 6.04
N LYS A 2 3.60 21.17 6.85
CA LYS A 2 3.16 22.56 7.08
C LYS A 2 3.32 23.41 5.80
N VAL A 3 4.15 22.92 4.88
CA VAL A 3 4.45 23.52 3.58
C VAL A 3 3.50 23.04 2.49
N LYS A 4 2.93 23.98 1.72
CA LYS A 4 1.98 23.67 0.62
C LYS A 4 2.52 23.94 -0.77
N SER A 5 3.71 24.52 -0.89
CA SER A 5 4.30 24.87 -2.19
C SER A 5 5.79 24.55 -2.26
N PRO A 6 6.32 24.15 -3.43
CA PRO A 6 7.76 23.99 -3.63
C PRO A 6 8.54 25.28 -3.35
N LEU A 7 7.91 26.44 -3.53
CA LEU A 7 8.52 27.75 -3.28
C LEU A 7 8.87 27.97 -1.80
N GLU A 8 8.01 27.53 -0.89
CA GLU A 8 8.27 27.59 0.55
C GLU A 8 9.47 26.73 0.94
N VAL A 9 9.60 25.52 0.40
CA VAL A 9 10.80 24.66 0.58
C VAL A 9 12.03 25.34 -0.02
N TYR A 10 11.92 25.86 -1.25
CA TYR A 10 12.99 26.53 -1.97
C TYR A 10 13.58 27.73 -1.22
N ASN A 11 12.80 28.40 -0.38
CA ASN A 11 13.28 29.52 0.45
C ASN A 11 14.30 29.12 1.52
N PHE A 12 14.35 27.84 1.90
CA PHE A 12 15.32 27.31 2.85
C PHE A 12 16.54 26.67 2.17
N LEU A 13 16.50 26.47 0.85
CA LEU A 13 17.61 25.84 0.11
C LEU A 13 18.73 26.84 -0.22
N PRO A 14 19.97 26.38 -0.46
CA PRO A 14 21.12 27.24 -0.81
C PRO A 14 21.01 28.00 -2.14
N ARG A 15 20.08 27.59 -3.03
CA ARG A 15 19.86 28.18 -4.37
C ARG A 15 21.10 28.15 -5.30
N THR A 16 22.02 27.20 -5.07
CA THR A 16 23.24 27.07 -5.87
C THR A 16 23.04 26.34 -7.19
N ASN A 17 21.95 25.57 -7.36
CA ASN A 17 21.70 24.72 -8.52
C ASN A 17 22.89 23.81 -8.90
N CYS A 18 23.65 23.35 -7.90
CA CYS A 18 24.88 22.56 -8.09
C CYS A 18 24.68 21.14 -8.62
N LYS A 19 23.43 20.64 -8.67
CA LYS A 19 23.05 19.28 -9.09
C LYS A 19 23.63 18.13 -8.24
N GLU A 20 24.25 18.41 -7.10
CA GLU A 20 24.83 17.38 -6.21
C GLU A 20 23.79 16.43 -5.59
N CYS A 21 22.51 16.85 -5.57
CA CYS A 21 21.37 16.04 -5.15
C CYS A 21 20.74 15.22 -6.29
N GLY A 22 21.28 15.28 -7.53
CA GLY A 22 20.77 14.55 -8.69
C GLY A 22 19.65 15.25 -9.47
N TYR A 23 19.25 16.46 -9.07
CA TYR A 23 18.21 17.26 -9.73
C TYR A 23 18.78 18.50 -10.43
N ASP A 24 18.17 18.91 -11.54
CA ASP A 24 18.68 20.00 -12.38
C ASP A 24 18.68 21.36 -11.69
N THR A 25 17.74 21.60 -10.78
CA THR A 25 17.62 22.87 -10.04
C THR A 25 17.23 22.63 -8.59
N CYS A 26 17.54 23.57 -7.70
CA CYS A 26 17.07 23.55 -6.32
C CYS A 26 15.52 23.64 -6.25
N MET A 27 14.85 24.25 -7.25
CA MET A 27 13.39 24.26 -7.33
C MET A 27 12.82 22.89 -7.66
N SER A 28 13.43 22.16 -8.60
CA SER A 28 13.07 20.76 -8.89
C SER A 28 13.25 19.89 -7.64
N PHE A 29 14.39 20.01 -6.95
CA PHE A 29 14.63 19.33 -5.69
C PHE A 29 13.58 19.67 -4.61
N ALA A 30 13.17 20.94 -4.51
CA ALA A 30 12.11 21.36 -3.60
C ALA A 30 10.76 20.69 -3.89
N SER A 31 10.39 20.52 -5.16
CA SER A 31 9.21 19.75 -5.57
C SER A 31 9.33 18.28 -5.16
N HIS A 32 10.51 17.68 -5.34
CA HIS A 32 10.77 16.28 -4.97
C HIS A 32 10.82 16.05 -3.44
N ILE A 33 11.18 17.06 -2.65
CA ILE A 33 10.99 17.01 -1.19
C ILE A 33 9.50 17.00 -0.86
N LEU A 34 8.71 17.88 -1.51
CA LEU A 34 7.28 18.03 -1.25
C LEU A 34 6.47 16.76 -1.59
N ASP A 35 6.82 16.07 -2.67
CA ASP A 35 6.20 14.80 -3.07
C ASP A 35 6.84 13.56 -2.41
N ARG A 36 7.85 13.76 -1.55
CA ARG A 36 8.62 12.75 -0.80
C ARG A 36 9.48 11.80 -1.63
N SER A 37 9.73 12.12 -2.89
CA SER A 37 10.71 11.39 -3.71
C SER A 37 12.17 11.75 -3.39
N ALA A 38 12.41 12.82 -2.62
CA ALA A 38 13.72 13.20 -2.10
C ALA A 38 13.69 13.54 -0.60
N LYS A 39 14.84 13.42 0.07
CA LYS A 39 15.03 13.82 1.47
C LYS A 39 15.77 15.15 1.56
N VAL A 40 15.48 15.94 2.59
CA VAL A 40 16.19 17.21 2.87
C VAL A 40 17.71 16.99 2.95
N TYR A 41 18.15 15.89 3.56
CA TYR A 41 19.56 15.52 3.70
C TYR A 41 20.27 15.20 2.38
N ASP A 42 19.54 14.97 1.28
CA ASP A 42 20.15 14.74 -0.04
C ASP A 42 20.79 16.03 -0.59
N CYS A 43 20.48 17.20 -0.02
CA CYS A 43 21.17 18.45 -0.31
C CYS A 43 22.53 18.51 0.39
N LYS A 44 23.55 17.89 -0.20
CA LYS A 44 24.93 17.87 0.32
C LYS A 44 25.50 19.26 0.66
N PRO A 45 25.27 20.34 -0.12
CA PRO A 45 25.72 21.68 0.27
C PRO A 45 25.07 22.17 1.56
N LEU A 46 23.74 22.03 1.69
CA LEU A 46 23.01 22.49 2.87
C LEU A 46 23.48 21.77 4.14
N VAL A 47 23.73 20.46 4.06
CA VAL A 47 24.23 19.66 5.19
C VAL A 47 25.66 20.06 5.56
N ARG A 48 26.57 20.16 4.58
CA ARG A 48 27.97 20.58 4.82
C ARG A 48 28.06 21.99 5.38
N ASP A 49 27.20 22.91 4.93
CA ASP A 49 27.17 24.28 5.40
C ASP A 49 26.58 24.37 6.82
N ALA A 50 25.59 23.53 7.15
CA ALA A 50 25.02 23.42 8.50
C ALA A 50 26.03 22.94 9.55
N GLU A 51 27.06 22.16 9.16
CA GLU A 51 28.16 21.78 10.07
C GLU A 51 29.07 22.97 10.43
N LYS A 52 29.11 24.01 9.58
CA LYS A 52 30.04 25.14 9.69
C LYS A 52 29.36 26.42 10.19
N ASP A 53 28.10 26.64 9.84
CA ASP A 53 27.34 27.84 10.18
C ASP A 53 26.08 27.51 11.02
N PRO A 54 26.02 27.95 12.29
CA PRO A 54 24.86 27.78 13.15
C PRO A 54 23.54 28.32 12.55
N LYS A 55 23.57 29.37 11.73
CA LYS A 55 22.37 29.92 11.09
C LYS A 55 21.85 29.00 9.98
N VAL A 56 22.75 28.32 9.26
CA VAL A 56 22.37 27.33 8.25
C VAL A 56 21.84 26.07 8.92
N LYS A 57 22.42 25.69 10.07
CA LYS A 57 21.90 24.61 10.92
C LYS A 57 20.46 24.87 11.35
N GLU A 58 20.15 26.07 11.84
CA GLU A 58 18.78 26.45 12.21
C GLU A 58 17.82 26.39 11.01
N LYS A 59 18.27 26.84 9.82
CA LYS A 59 17.49 26.72 8.58
C LYS A 59 17.22 25.26 8.20
N LEU A 60 18.23 24.40 8.32
CA LEU A 60 18.12 22.97 8.04
C LEU A 60 17.13 22.31 9.02
N GLU A 61 17.25 22.58 10.31
CA GLU A 61 16.35 22.07 11.35
C GLU A 61 14.91 22.53 11.11
N LYS A 62 14.70 23.81 10.80
CA LYS A 62 13.37 24.35 10.47
C LYS A 62 12.81 23.75 9.18
N LEU A 63 13.65 23.56 8.15
CA LEU A 63 13.23 22.91 6.91
C LEU A 63 12.78 21.48 7.19
N ILE A 64 13.57 20.71 7.95
CA ILE A 64 13.22 19.36 8.35
C ILE A 64 11.87 19.37 9.10
N GLU A 65 11.68 20.29 10.04
CA GLU A 65 10.44 20.38 10.83
C GLU A 65 9.21 20.62 9.95
N ILE A 66 9.27 21.59 9.03
CA ILE A 66 8.10 21.97 8.21
C ILE A 66 7.78 20.95 7.10
N THR A 67 8.79 20.16 6.68
CA THR A 67 8.62 19.09 5.68
C THR A 67 8.40 17.71 6.30
N SER A 68 8.57 17.58 7.63
CA SER A 68 8.31 16.31 8.31
C SER A 68 6.82 15.97 8.25
N PRO A 69 6.48 14.67 8.16
CA PRO A 69 5.10 14.23 8.29
C PRO A 69 4.51 14.64 9.64
N GLU A 70 3.18 14.73 9.72
CA GLU A 70 2.53 14.97 11.01
C GLU A 70 2.66 13.77 11.94
N ILE A 71 2.66 12.57 11.36
CA ILE A 71 2.90 11.29 12.04
C ILE A 71 4.33 10.84 11.77
N ALA A 72 5.09 10.47 12.80
CA ALA A 72 6.44 9.94 12.62
C ALA A 72 6.44 8.73 11.65
N GLU A 73 7.46 8.67 10.79
CA GLU A 73 7.72 7.48 9.96
C GLU A 73 8.66 6.56 10.74
N VAL A 74 8.26 5.30 10.90
CA VAL A 74 9.08 4.25 11.51
C VAL A 74 9.39 3.21 10.45
N ILE A 75 10.66 2.81 10.37
CA ILE A 75 11.10 1.73 9.48
C ILE A 75 11.08 0.42 10.28
N VAL A 76 10.67 -0.69 9.69
CA VAL A 76 10.78 -2.05 10.26
C VAL A 76 11.49 -2.93 9.22
N GLY A 77 12.59 -3.58 9.60
CA GLY A 77 13.45 -4.27 8.64
C GLY A 77 14.63 -3.43 8.13
N ILE A 78 15.35 -4.00 7.17
CA ILE A 78 16.53 -3.41 6.52
C ILE A 78 16.48 -3.58 5.00
N GLY A 79 17.23 -2.75 4.27
CA GLY A 79 17.38 -2.83 2.81
C GLY A 79 16.07 -2.62 2.05
N ASP A 80 16.00 -3.16 0.84
CA ASP A 80 14.87 -2.96 -0.10
C ASP A 80 13.55 -3.59 0.37
N LYS A 81 13.63 -4.50 1.35
CA LYS A 81 12.46 -5.16 1.93
C LYS A 81 11.97 -4.47 3.19
N ALA A 82 12.64 -3.43 3.68
CA ALA A 82 12.20 -2.69 4.85
C ALA A 82 10.83 -2.04 4.61
N LEU A 83 9.98 -2.10 5.63
CA LEU A 83 8.64 -1.51 5.61
C LEU A 83 8.69 -0.15 6.29
N LYS A 84 8.06 0.84 5.69
CA LYS A 84 7.81 2.14 6.30
C LYS A 84 6.37 2.15 6.80
N ILE A 85 6.18 2.51 8.07
CA ILE A 85 4.86 2.65 8.69
C ILE A 85 4.70 4.05 9.26
N GLY A 86 3.46 4.56 9.27
CA GLY A 86 3.16 5.95 9.61
C GLY A 86 3.62 6.90 8.53
N GLY A 87 4.12 8.08 8.92
CA GLY A 87 4.46 9.11 7.94
C GLY A 87 3.24 9.83 7.36
N GLU A 88 2.03 9.65 7.90
CA GLU A 88 0.83 10.31 7.37
C GLU A 88 0.75 11.80 7.73
N GLU A 89 -0.01 12.55 6.92
CA GLU A 89 -0.14 14.02 7.07
C GLU A 89 -1.58 14.52 7.12
N VAL A 90 -2.48 13.79 6.48
CA VAL A 90 -3.88 14.18 6.33
C VAL A 90 -4.77 13.11 6.93
N LEU A 91 -5.99 13.50 7.29
CA LEU A 91 -7.00 12.56 7.77
C LEU A 91 -7.74 11.90 6.61
N HIS A 92 -7.82 12.58 5.48
CA HIS A 92 -8.60 12.12 4.35
C HIS A 92 -7.75 12.06 3.09
N ARG A 93 -7.72 10.89 2.44
CA ARG A 93 -6.93 10.67 1.23
C ARG A 93 -7.22 11.65 0.08
N HIS A 94 -8.41 12.26 0.04
CA HIS A 94 -8.76 13.23 -1.00
C HIS A 94 -8.08 14.60 -0.79
N GLU A 95 -7.58 14.89 0.42
CA GLU A 95 -6.79 16.09 0.72
C GLU A 95 -5.36 15.93 0.20
N LEU A 96 -4.76 14.76 0.45
CA LEU A 96 -3.45 14.34 -0.02
C LEU A 96 -3.41 12.80 -0.02
N THR A 97 -2.67 12.21 -0.95
CA THR A 97 -2.49 10.74 -0.95
C THR A 97 -1.91 10.25 0.38
N PHE A 98 -2.38 9.09 0.83
CA PHE A 98 -1.65 8.34 1.85
C PHE A 98 -0.41 7.71 1.20
N PHE A 99 0.72 7.72 1.90
CA PHE A 99 2.02 7.41 1.27
C PHE A 99 2.53 6.02 1.63
N ASN A 100 2.35 5.59 2.87
CA ASN A 100 2.94 4.35 3.38
C ASN A 100 1.81 3.33 3.66
N PRO A 101 1.57 2.36 2.75
CA PRO A 101 0.52 1.36 2.93
C PRO A 101 0.64 0.60 4.24
N THR A 102 -0.50 0.32 4.89
CA THR A 102 -0.54 -0.48 6.13
C THR A 102 0.28 -1.77 6.01
N ALA A 103 1.27 -1.94 6.89
CA ALA A 103 2.11 -3.13 6.91
C ALA A 103 1.36 -4.33 7.52
N PHE A 104 1.34 -5.47 6.84
CA PHE A 104 0.70 -6.71 7.30
C PHE A 104 1.74 -7.72 7.77
N PHE A 105 1.66 -8.09 9.04
CA PHE A 105 2.49 -9.11 9.67
C PHE A 105 1.66 -10.34 10.01
N PHE A 106 2.06 -11.52 9.54
CA PHE A 106 1.33 -12.77 9.76
C PHE A 106 1.98 -13.57 10.88
N ASP A 107 1.19 -13.98 11.87
CA ASP A 107 1.72 -14.57 13.10
C ASP A 107 2.43 -15.89 12.85
N VAL A 108 3.49 -16.19 13.59
CA VAL A 108 4.16 -17.50 13.64
C VAL A 108 4.50 -17.72 15.10
N TRP A 109 3.86 -18.68 15.75
CA TRP A 109 4.05 -18.87 17.19
C TRP A 109 5.00 -20.02 17.51
N ASP A 110 5.75 -19.86 18.59
CA ASP A 110 6.90 -20.70 18.91
C ASP A 110 6.56 -22.10 19.44
N THR A 111 5.30 -22.35 19.81
CA THR A 111 4.80 -23.70 20.13
C THR A 111 4.35 -24.49 18.90
N LEU A 112 4.39 -23.92 17.70
CA LEU A 112 4.25 -24.70 16.47
C LEU A 112 5.40 -25.68 16.32
N ASP A 113 5.09 -26.84 15.76
CA ASP A 113 6.12 -27.73 15.25
C ASP A 113 6.85 -27.10 14.06
N ASP A 114 8.12 -27.48 13.93
CA ASP A 114 9.05 -26.87 12.98
C ASP A 114 8.62 -26.99 11.51
N LYS A 115 7.87 -28.05 11.16
CA LYS A 115 7.34 -28.26 9.82
C LYS A 115 6.21 -27.27 9.52
N LYS A 116 5.28 -27.08 10.45
CA LYS A 116 4.20 -26.08 10.29
C LYS A 116 4.74 -24.65 10.24
N ILE A 117 5.81 -24.34 11.00
CA ILE A 117 6.49 -23.05 10.88
C ILE A 117 6.97 -22.84 9.44
N GLU A 118 7.61 -23.85 8.85
CA GLU A 118 8.12 -23.76 7.47
C GLU A 118 7.00 -23.60 6.44
N GLU A 119 5.94 -24.41 6.53
CA GLU A 119 4.78 -24.34 5.63
C GLU A 119 4.12 -22.96 5.68
N ARG A 120 3.94 -22.43 6.89
CA ARG A 120 3.36 -21.11 7.12
C ARG A 120 4.24 -19.99 6.59
N CYS A 121 5.56 -20.04 6.83
CA CYS A 121 6.49 -19.03 6.32
C CYS A 121 6.56 -19.04 4.79
N LYS A 122 6.58 -20.23 4.16
CA LYS A 122 6.54 -20.37 2.70
C LYS A 122 5.28 -19.75 2.10
N ARG A 123 4.10 -20.02 2.67
CA ARG A 123 2.83 -19.40 2.22
C ARG A 123 2.90 -17.88 2.20
N VAL A 124 3.55 -17.26 3.20
CA VAL A 124 3.71 -15.79 3.25
C VAL A 124 4.68 -15.27 2.18
N VAL A 125 5.83 -15.94 2.01
CA VAL A 125 6.86 -15.50 1.03
C VAL A 125 6.42 -15.70 -0.41
N GLU A 126 5.74 -16.80 -0.69
CA GLU A 126 5.36 -17.21 -2.04
C GLU A 126 4.07 -16.54 -2.53
N TYR A 127 3.26 -15.98 -1.62
CA TYR A 127 2.01 -15.33 -1.98
C TYR A 127 2.25 -14.17 -2.97
N LYS A 128 1.61 -14.28 -4.13
CA LYS A 128 1.55 -13.22 -5.14
C LYS A 128 0.17 -13.23 -5.78
N LYS A 129 -0.45 -12.06 -5.86
CA LYS A 129 -1.68 -11.83 -6.64
C LYS A 129 -1.45 -10.71 -7.64
N PHE A 130 -1.60 -11.00 -8.93
CA PHE A 130 -1.64 -9.94 -9.93
C PHE A 130 -2.93 -9.12 -9.77
N TYR A 131 -2.78 -7.81 -9.64
CA TYR A 131 -3.86 -6.84 -9.55
C TYR A 131 -3.42 -5.52 -10.18
N VAL A 132 -4.13 -5.09 -11.22
CA VAL A 132 -3.96 -3.78 -11.87
C VAL A 132 -2.49 -3.46 -12.22
N GLY A 133 -1.81 -4.39 -12.89
CA GLY A 133 -0.44 -4.20 -13.38
C GLY A 133 0.66 -4.41 -12.35
N LYS A 134 0.33 -4.81 -11.12
CA LYS A 134 1.29 -5.09 -10.05
C LYS A 134 1.02 -6.44 -9.40
N PHE A 135 2.03 -7.02 -8.77
CA PHE A 135 1.85 -8.16 -7.87
C PHE A 135 1.69 -7.65 -6.44
N LEU A 136 0.53 -7.90 -5.84
CA LEU A 136 0.30 -7.74 -4.40
C LEU A 136 0.98 -8.90 -3.68
N THR A 137 1.74 -8.59 -2.63
CA THR A 137 2.50 -9.57 -1.82
C THR A 137 2.23 -9.35 -0.33
N LEU A 138 2.60 -10.32 0.50
CA LEU A 138 2.53 -10.20 1.97
C LEU A 138 3.84 -9.64 2.52
N ASP A 139 3.75 -8.81 3.56
CA ASP A 139 4.87 -7.93 3.93
C ASP A 139 5.84 -8.54 4.94
N GLY A 140 5.33 -9.17 6.01
CA GLY A 140 6.20 -9.63 7.10
C GLY A 140 5.60 -10.68 8.03
N PHE A 141 6.36 -11.01 9.06
CA PHE A 141 6.02 -12.00 10.08
C PHE A 141 5.81 -11.39 11.46
N ALA A 142 4.92 -11.97 12.26
CA ALA A 142 4.73 -11.64 13.66
C ALA A 142 5.10 -12.85 14.53
N VAL A 143 6.36 -12.93 14.97
CA VAL A 143 6.85 -14.10 15.71
C VAL A 143 6.37 -14.03 17.17
N ARG A 144 5.50 -14.95 17.59
CA ARG A 144 4.86 -14.93 18.93
C ARG A 144 5.50 -15.91 19.90
N CYS A 145 5.91 -15.41 21.05
CA CYS A 145 6.33 -16.20 22.19
C CYS A 145 5.10 -16.65 22.99
N ILE A 146 4.59 -17.84 22.71
CA ILE A 146 3.52 -18.48 23.49
C ILE A 146 4.13 -19.38 24.57
N SER A 147 5.26 -20.01 24.27
CA SER A 147 5.95 -20.93 25.19
C SER A 147 6.47 -20.24 26.45
N ASN A 148 6.75 -18.93 26.37
CA ASN A 148 7.50 -18.17 27.37
C ASN A 148 8.90 -18.78 27.68
N ASP A 149 9.46 -19.54 26.73
CA ASP A 149 10.82 -20.11 26.80
C ASP A 149 11.78 -19.28 25.94
N PRO A 150 12.78 -18.59 26.55
CA PRO A 150 13.76 -17.81 25.82
C PRO A 150 14.55 -18.60 24.77
N LYS A 151 14.83 -19.89 24.99
CA LYS A 151 15.57 -20.72 24.05
C LYS A 151 14.72 -21.02 22.82
N ARG A 152 13.49 -21.51 23.03
CA ARG A 152 12.59 -21.82 21.93
C ARG A 152 12.24 -20.57 21.11
N PHE A 153 11.97 -19.45 21.78
CA PHE A 153 11.63 -18.21 21.08
C PHE A 153 12.81 -17.68 20.23
N ARG A 154 14.05 -17.78 20.73
CA ARG A 154 15.27 -17.47 19.97
C ARG A 154 15.37 -18.30 18.69
N GLU A 155 15.23 -19.61 18.81
CA GLU A 155 15.34 -20.55 17.68
C GLU A 155 14.30 -20.24 16.59
N VAL A 156 13.05 -20.01 16.99
CA VAL A 156 11.96 -19.72 16.06
C VAL A 156 12.15 -18.34 15.42
N ALA A 157 12.55 -17.32 16.17
CA ALA A 157 12.86 -16.00 15.62
C ALA A 157 13.96 -16.08 14.56
N LYS A 158 15.05 -16.80 14.84
CA LYS A 158 16.16 -17.04 13.90
C LYS A 158 15.70 -17.79 12.65
N LYS A 159 14.88 -18.83 12.81
CA LYS A 159 14.32 -19.61 11.70
C LYS A 159 13.46 -18.74 10.79
N VAL A 160 12.52 -17.97 11.36
CA VAL A 160 11.64 -17.05 10.60
C VAL A 160 12.47 -15.96 9.89
N ALA A 161 13.52 -15.46 10.52
CA ALA A 161 14.45 -14.49 9.92
C ALA A 161 15.06 -14.95 8.60
N SER A 162 15.31 -16.25 8.44
CA SER A 162 15.92 -16.80 7.22
C SER A 162 15.04 -16.64 5.97
N TYR A 163 13.73 -16.39 6.13
CA TYR A 163 12.80 -16.13 5.03
C TYR A 163 12.92 -14.70 4.47
N GLY A 164 13.72 -13.84 5.12
CA GLY A 164 14.13 -12.55 4.59
C GLY A 164 12.97 -11.59 4.36
N LYS A 165 11.97 -11.58 5.25
CA LYS A 165 10.91 -10.58 5.33
C LYS A 165 11.01 -9.87 6.69
N PRO A 166 10.63 -8.58 6.80
CA PRO A 166 10.60 -7.89 8.08
C PRO A 166 9.72 -8.59 9.11
N MET A 167 10.01 -8.38 10.39
CA MET A 167 9.30 -9.06 11.46
C MET A 167 8.98 -8.16 12.65
N VAL A 168 7.91 -8.53 13.33
CA VAL A 168 7.57 -8.10 14.69
C VAL A 168 7.86 -9.26 15.64
N LEU A 169 8.64 -9.02 16.69
CA LEU A 169 8.85 -9.97 17.78
C LEU A 169 7.82 -9.70 18.88
N ILE A 170 7.00 -10.68 19.21
CA ILE A 170 5.88 -10.56 20.14
C ILE A 170 6.18 -11.38 21.39
N ALA A 171 6.61 -10.72 22.46
CA ALA A 171 6.83 -11.30 23.78
C ALA A 171 6.65 -10.20 24.83
N LEU A 172 6.01 -10.49 25.96
CA LEU A 172 5.94 -9.55 27.10
C LEU A 172 7.06 -9.80 28.12
N ASN A 173 7.66 -10.99 28.10
CA ASN A 173 8.81 -11.36 28.92
C ASN A 173 10.10 -10.76 28.33
N PRO A 174 10.80 -9.86 29.05
CA PRO A 174 12.04 -9.25 28.58
C PRO A 174 13.17 -10.25 28.30
N GLU A 175 13.22 -11.38 29.01
CA GLU A 175 14.25 -12.41 28.79
C GLU A 175 14.06 -13.12 27.45
N CYS A 176 12.81 -13.45 27.11
CA CYS A 176 12.47 -13.98 25.79
C CYS A 176 12.82 -12.97 24.69
N MET A 177 12.40 -11.71 24.88
CA MET A 177 12.68 -10.65 23.90
C MET A 177 14.18 -10.46 23.67
N ARG A 178 14.98 -10.42 24.75
CA ARG A 178 16.44 -10.34 24.67
C ARG A 178 17.03 -11.52 23.91
N ALA A 179 16.63 -12.74 24.24
CA ALA A 179 17.15 -13.94 23.61
C ALA A 179 16.91 -13.96 22.09
N ALA A 180 15.74 -13.50 21.62
CA ALA A 180 15.49 -13.35 20.19
C ALA A 180 16.32 -12.22 19.56
N LEU A 181 16.38 -11.04 20.19
CA LEU A 181 17.14 -9.89 19.68
C LEU A 181 18.64 -10.18 19.51
N GLU A 182 19.24 -10.99 20.36
CA GLU A 182 20.64 -11.43 20.19
C GLU A 182 20.92 -12.10 18.84
N GLU A 183 19.91 -12.75 18.23
CA GLU A 183 20.07 -13.39 16.92
C GLU A 183 19.63 -12.50 15.75
N VAL A 184 18.60 -11.66 15.93
CA VAL A 184 17.92 -10.99 14.81
C VAL A 184 17.89 -9.47 14.88
N ALA A 185 18.51 -8.83 15.88
CA ALA A 185 18.53 -7.36 15.99
C ALA A 185 19.16 -6.68 14.76
N ASN A 186 20.10 -7.34 14.08
CA ASN A 186 20.69 -6.85 12.84
C ASN A 186 19.66 -6.71 11.69
N GLN A 187 18.52 -7.39 11.77
CA GLN A 187 17.39 -7.25 10.84
C GLN A 187 16.42 -6.15 11.24
N ARG A 188 16.70 -5.45 12.36
CA ARG A 188 15.91 -4.32 12.89
C ARG A 188 14.40 -4.62 13.01
N PRO A 189 14.01 -5.66 13.77
CA PRO A 189 12.62 -6.02 14.00
C PRO A 189 11.88 -5.00 14.86
N LEU A 190 10.55 -4.96 14.78
CA LEU A 190 9.71 -4.24 15.76
C LEU A 190 9.52 -5.11 17.01
N ILE A 191 9.86 -4.60 18.19
CA ILE A 191 9.60 -5.33 19.44
C ILE A 191 8.23 -4.96 19.99
N TYR A 192 7.44 -5.98 20.34
CA TYR A 192 6.08 -5.86 20.83
C TYR A 192 5.95 -6.65 22.15
N ALA A 193 5.61 -6.04 23.28
CA ALA A 193 5.39 -4.60 23.49
C ALA A 193 5.78 -4.13 24.90
N ALA A 194 6.15 -2.85 24.98
CA ALA A 194 6.25 -2.12 26.23
C ALA A 194 4.85 -1.82 26.77
N THR A 195 4.62 -2.13 28.03
CA THR A 195 3.37 -1.97 28.78
C THR A 195 3.66 -1.31 30.12
N GLU A 196 2.63 -0.92 30.88
CA GLU A 196 2.80 -0.34 32.23
C GLU A 196 3.66 -1.21 33.16
N GLY A 197 3.59 -2.54 33.02
CA GLY A 197 4.32 -3.48 33.87
C GLY A 197 5.76 -3.79 33.47
N ASN A 198 6.20 -3.46 32.25
CA ASN A 198 7.51 -3.90 31.72
C ASN A 198 8.24 -2.82 30.88
N TRP A 199 7.76 -1.58 30.89
CA TRP A 199 8.28 -0.54 30.00
C TRP A 199 9.75 -0.21 30.23
N LYS A 200 10.27 -0.34 31.46
CA LYS A 200 11.68 -0.02 31.78
C LYS A 200 12.63 -0.98 31.07
N GLU A 201 12.32 -2.26 31.12
CA GLU A 201 13.08 -3.33 30.51
C GLU A 201 13.01 -3.23 28.99
N PHE A 202 11.83 -2.95 28.44
CA PHE A 202 11.63 -2.76 26.99
C PHE A 202 12.32 -1.50 26.46
N MET A 203 12.33 -0.41 27.24
CA MET A 203 13.08 0.80 26.91
C MET A 203 14.57 0.49 26.81
N LYS A 204 15.12 -0.26 27.77
CA LYS A 204 16.52 -0.71 27.73
C LYS A 204 16.80 -1.59 26.50
N LEU A 205 15.92 -2.55 26.20
CA LEU A 205 16.07 -3.40 25.01
C LEU A 205 16.07 -2.58 23.69
N ALA A 206 15.15 -1.62 23.56
CA ALA A 206 15.10 -0.75 22.39
C ALA A 206 16.38 0.09 22.21
N LEU A 207 16.94 0.60 23.31
CA LEU A 207 18.20 1.36 23.31
C LEU A 207 19.41 0.47 23.00
N ASP A 208 19.53 -0.67 23.69
CA ASP A 208 20.65 -1.60 23.56
C ASP A 208 20.76 -2.14 22.12
N TYR A 209 19.63 -2.55 21.53
CA TYR A 209 19.59 -3.17 20.20
C TYR A 209 19.23 -2.20 19.06
N LYS A 210 18.88 -0.94 19.37
CA LYS A 210 18.52 0.10 18.38
C LYS A 210 17.39 -0.31 17.44
N VAL A 211 16.33 -0.87 18.03
CA VAL A 211 15.16 -1.41 17.32
C VAL A 211 13.90 -0.59 17.60
N PRO A 212 12.95 -0.51 16.64
CA PRO A 212 11.65 0.10 16.88
C PRO A 212 10.86 -0.67 17.97
N VAL A 213 10.03 0.05 18.73
CA VAL A 213 9.26 -0.51 19.85
C VAL A 213 7.79 -0.11 19.82
N ALA A 214 6.91 -1.10 20.00
CA ALA A 214 5.50 -0.87 20.20
C ALA A 214 5.20 -0.63 21.69
N ILE A 215 4.43 0.41 21.97
CA ILE A 215 3.91 0.76 23.30
C ILE A 215 2.43 0.42 23.31
N ARG A 216 2.01 -0.39 24.28
CA ARG A 216 0.65 -0.90 24.39
C ARG A 216 -0.01 -0.47 25.70
N ALA A 217 -1.15 0.22 25.58
CA ALA A 217 -2.01 0.56 26.71
C ALA A 217 -3.43 0.90 26.20
N LYS A 218 -4.46 0.49 26.95
CA LYS A 218 -5.86 0.81 26.62
C LYS A 218 -6.20 2.26 26.98
N ASP A 219 -5.67 2.75 28.09
CA ASP A 219 -5.81 4.15 28.50
C ASP A 219 -4.85 5.03 27.69
N LEU A 220 -5.39 6.03 26.99
CA LEU A 220 -4.61 6.90 26.10
C LEU A 220 -3.65 7.84 26.85
N ASN A 221 -3.93 8.19 28.11
CA ASN A 221 -3.03 8.98 28.94
C ASN A 221 -1.82 8.14 29.36
N VAL A 222 -2.06 6.89 29.76
CA VAL A 222 -0.97 5.93 30.05
C VAL A 222 -0.13 5.70 28.79
N LEU A 223 -0.77 5.45 27.65
CA LEU A 223 -0.12 5.28 26.36
C LEU A 223 0.79 6.48 26.01
N LYS A 224 0.25 7.70 26.12
CA LYS A 224 1.00 8.95 25.91
C LYS A 224 2.15 9.11 26.90
N SER A 225 1.93 8.83 28.19
CA SER A 225 2.95 8.95 29.24
C SER A 225 4.17 8.05 28.97
N ILE A 226 3.94 6.79 28.59
CA ILE A 226 5.04 5.87 28.24
C ILE A 226 5.75 6.35 26.96
N ALA A 227 5.00 6.82 25.95
CA ALA A 227 5.59 7.35 24.72
C ALA A 227 6.49 8.58 24.96
N VAL A 228 6.06 9.52 25.80
CA VAL A 228 6.87 10.68 26.22
C VAL A 228 8.14 10.23 26.95
N THR A 229 8.02 9.23 27.81
CA THR A 229 9.17 8.67 28.54
C THR A 229 10.20 8.07 27.58
N PHE A 230 9.76 7.27 26.61
CA PHE A 230 10.63 6.66 25.59
C PHE A 230 11.29 7.71 24.70
N LYS A 231 10.52 8.71 24.27
CA LYS A 231 11.02 9.85 23.49
C LYS A 231 12.10 10.61 24.25
N SER A 232 11.88 10.87 25.55
CA SER A 232 12.82 11.57 26.42
C SER A 232 14.11 10.77 26.65
N ALA A 233 14.03 9.43 26.63
CA ALA A 233 15.18 8.54 26.66
C ALA A 233 15.92 8.44 25.30
N GLY A 234 15.45 9.16 24.27
CA GLY A 234 16.09 9.20 22.94
C GLY A 234 15.56 8.18 21.93
N ILE A 235 14.54 7.38 22.29
CA ILE A 235 13.90 6.44 21.37
C ILE A 235 12.88 7.19 20.52
N LYS A 236 13.12 7.29 19.21
CA LYS A 236 12.22 7.97 18.27
C LYS A 236 11.33 7.02 17.48
N ASP A 237 11.78 5.78 17.32
CA ASP A 237 11.08 4.73 16.56
C ASP A 237 10.01 4.06 17.42
N ILE A 238 8.96 4.82 17.76
CA ILE A 238 7.84 4.39 18.60
C ILE A 238 6.64 4.06 17.74
N VAL A 239 5.92 2.98 18.08
CA VAL A 239 4.63 2.60 17.51
C VAL A 239 3.61 2.49 18.63
N LEU A 240 2.38 2.97 18.42
CA LEU A 240 1.33 2.96 19.42
C LEU A 240 0.35 1.83 19.17
N ASP A 241 0.01 1.09 20.22
CA ASP A 241 -1.04 0.09 20.22
C ASP A 241 -2.08 0.44 21.29
N PRO A 242 -3.23 1.02 20.89
CA PRO A 242 -4.29 1.40 21.82
C PRO A 242 -5.17 0.23 22.26
N VAL A 243 -4.72 -1.03 22.08
CA VAL A 243 -5.47 -2.27 22.34
C VAL A 243 -6.64 -2.46 21.38
N THR A 244 -6.62 -3.53 20.59
CA THR A 244 -7.75 -3.93 19.72
C THR A 244 -8.66 -4.92 20.43
N GLU A 245 -9.91 -4.53 20.62
CA GLU A 245 -11.00 -5.39 21.12
C GLU A 245 -11.94 -5.72 19.95
N PRO A 246 -12.29 -6.99 19.71
CA PRO A 246 -12.78 -7.41 18.40
C PRO A 246 -14.28 -7.24 18.15
N LEU A 247 -15.12 -7.05 19.19
CA LEU A 247 -16.59 -7.08 19.07
C LEU A 247 -17.28 -6.03 19.94
N GLY A 248 -18.53 -5.71 19.57
CA GLY A 248 -19.46 -4.90 20.37
C GLY A 248 -18.89 -3.55 20.82
N GLU A 249 -19.17 -3.19 22.08
CA GLU A 249 -18.64 -1.98 22.71
C GLU A 249 -17.11 -1.93 22.73
N GLY A 250 -16.43 -3.09 22.77
CA GLY A 250 -14.97 -3.16 22.68
C GLY A 250 -14.45 -2.69 21.32
N LEU A 251 -15.08 -3.14 20.23
CA LEU A 251 -14.71 -2.70 18.88
C LEU A 251 -15.01 -1.21 18.69
N GLN A 252 -16.15 -0.73 19.21
CA GLN A 252 -16.46 0.69 19.25
C GLN A 252 -15.37 1.49 19.99
N GLY A 253 -14.99 1.06 21.20
CA GLY A 253 -13.94 1.71 21.97
C GLY A 253 -12.58 1.69 21.26
N THR A 254 -12.26 0.60 20.55
CA THR A 254 -11.05 0.52 19.72
C THR A 254 -11.09 1.57 18.61
N PHE A 255 -12.20 1.67 17.90
CA PHE A 255 -12.40 2.66 16.85
C PHE A 255 -12.21 4.08 17.39
N GLU A 256 -12.88 4.42 18.50
CA GLU A 256 -12.78 5.73 19.14
C GLU A 256 -11.34 6.08 19.52
N ARG A 257 -10.60 5.16 20.16
CA ARG A 257 -9.19 5.38 20.54
C ARG A 257 -8.29 5.65 19.34
N VAL A 258 -8.44 4.89 18.26
CA VAL A 258 -7.62 5.06 17.03
C VAL A 258 -7.92 6.40 16.35
N ILE A 259 -9.21 6.77 16.24
CA ILE A 259 -9.60 8.06 15.66
C ILE A 259 -9.08 9.22 16.52
N GLN A 260 -9.20 9.12 17.85
CA GLN A 260 -8.70 10.15 18.77
C GLN A 260 -7.19 10.34 18.63
N LEU A 261 -6.40 9.25 18.61
CA LEU A 261 -4.94 9.33 18.42
C LEU A 261 -4.58 10.05 17.12
N ARG A 262 -5.17 9.63 15.99
CA ARG A 262 -4.83 10.25 14.70
C ARG A 262 -5.25 11.71 14.63
N ARG A 263 -6.45 12.05 15.09
CA ARG A 263 -6.94 13.44 15.09
C ARG A 263 -6.10 14.33 16.00
N LYS A 264 -5.75 13.87 17.20
CA LYS A 264 -4.93 14.62 18.15
C LYS A 264 -3.53 14.87 17.61
N ALA A 265 -2.94 13.90 16.94
CA ALA A 265 -1.63 14.06 16.30
C ALA A 265 -1.65 15.05 15.13
N ILE A 266 -2.68 14.99 14.26
CA ILE A 266 -2.73 15.78 13.02
C ILE A 266 -3.41 17.15 13.20
N LEU A 267 -4.62 17.18 13.77
CA LEU A 267 -5.41 18.41 13.90
C LEU A 267 -4.92 19.27 15.08
N ASP A 268 -4.66 18.63 16.22
CA ASP A 268 -4.23 19.36 17.43
C ASP A 268 -2.71 19.53 17.49
N GLY A 269 -1.98 18.85 16.58
CA GLY A 269 -0.51 18.91 16.50
C GLY A 269 0.21 18.27 17.69
N ASP A 270 -0.43 17.36 18.43
CA ASP A 270 0.14 16.74 19.62
C ASP A 270 1.27 15.75 19.25
N LYS A 271 2.51 16.24 19.33
CA LYS A 271 3.72 15.49 19.00
C LYS A 271 4.07 14.37 19.98
N ASP A 272 3.30 14.17 21.04
CA ASP A 272 3.51 13.08 22.00
C ASP A 272 2.73 11.81 21.62
N VAL A 273 1.75 11.94 20.73
CA VAL A 273 0.98 10.81 20.17
C VAL A 273 1.11 10.70 18.65
N ALA A 274 1.99 11.51 18.06
CA ALA A 274 2.26 11.59 16.63
C ALA A 274 3.14 10.43 16.10
N TYR A 275 2.68 9.20 16.30
CA TYR A 275 3.39 7.97 15.96
C TYR A 275 2.49 7.04 15.13
N PRO A 276 3.09 6.06 14.42
CA PRO A 276 2.32 5.02 13.76
C PRO A 276 1.45 4.24 14.75
N ILE A 277 0.29 3.77 14.30
CA ILE A 277 -0.68 3.00 15.07
C ILE A 277 -0.65 1.54 14.59
N LEU A 278 -0.34 0.62 15.49
CA LEU A 278 -0.46 -0.82 15.27
C LEU A 278 -1.83 -1.31 15.75
N ILE A 279 -2.51 -2.08 14.90
CA ILE A 279 -3.78 -2.74 15.18
C ILE A 279 -3.56 -4.25 15.22
N THR A 280 -4.33 -4.96 16.04
CA THR A 280 -4.23 -6.42 16.17
C THR A 280 -5.53 -7.09 15.69
N PRO A 281 -5.82 -7.17 14.38
CA PRO A 281 -6.95 -7.93 13.85
C PRO A 281 -6.99 -9.39 14.33
N ILE A 282 -5.80 -9.97 14.62
CA ILE A 282 -5.66 -11.27 15.27
C ILE A 282 -6.48 -11.41 16.57
N SER A 283 -6.87 -10.31 17.24
CA SER A 283 -7.73 -10.38 18.43
C SER A 283 -9.11 -10.99 18.14
N ALA A 284 -9.56 -11.01 16.87
CA ALA A 284 -10.74 -11.76 16.45
C ALA A 284 -10.65 -13.25 16.77
N TRP A 285 -9.44 -13.82 16.88
CA TRP A 285 -9.25 -15.23 17.23
C TRP A 285 -9.51 -15.54 18.71
N LEU A 286 -9.75 -14.52 19.53
CA LEU A 286 -10.18 -14.66 20.93
C LEU A 286 -11.70 -14.77 21.10
N ILE A 287 -12.48 -14.53 20.04
CA ILE A 287 -13.95 -14.59 20.12
C ILE A 287 -14.45 -16.03 20.08
N GLU A 288 -15.66 -16.25 20.57
CA GLU A 288 -16.36 -17.53 20.39
C GLU A 288 -16.86 -17.68 18.95
N GLY A 289 -16.75 -18.89 18.39
CA GLY A 289 -17.17 -19.19 17.03
C GLY A 289 -16.23 -20.14 16.29
N ASP A 290 -16.68 -20.59 15.12
CA ASP A 290 -15.87 -21.38 14.21
C ASP A 290 -14.76 -20.53 13.56
N GLU A 291 -13.81 -21.21 12.90
CA GLU A 291 -12.67 -20.55 12.25
C GLU A 291 -13.10 -19.55 11.18
N VAL A 292 -14.20 -19.84 10.46
CA VAL A 292 -14.72 -18.96 9.41
C VAL A 292 -15.23 -17.65 9.99
N THR A 293 -15.96 -17.71 11.10
CA THR A 293 -16.46 -16.54 11.83
C THR A 293 -15.32 -15.70 12.38
N LYS A 294 -14.29 -16.34 12.95
CA LYS A 294 -13.08 -15.66 13.43
C LYS A 294 -12.32 -14.96 12.31
N ALA A 295 -12.09 -15.67 11.21
CA ALA A 295 -11.43 -15.13 10.01
C ALA A 295 -12.23 -13.99 9.37
N TYR A 296 -13.56 -14.10 9.34
CA TYR A 296 -14.44 -13.03 8.90
C TYR A 296 -14.27 -11.77 9.75
N TRP A 297 -14.33 -11.89 11.09
CA TRP A 297 -14.14 -10.74 11.97
C TRP A 297 -12.74 -10.16 11.90
N GLU A 298 -11.71 -11.00 11.73
CA GLU A 298 -10.35 -10.54 11.46
C GLU A 298 -10.30 -9.67 10.19
N ALA A 299 -10.94 -10.10 9.10
CA ALA A 299 -11.03 -9.33 7.86
C ALA A 299 -11.82 -8.03 8.03
N VAL A 300 -12.91 -8.04 8.81
CA VAL A 300 -13.72 -6.84 9.11
C VAL A 300 -12.92 -5.80 9.89
N ILE A 301 -12.24 -6.22 10.97
CA ILE A 301 -11.41 -5.33 11.79
C ILE A 301 -10.28 -4.75 10.93
N ALA A 302 -9.58 -5.61 10.17
CA ALA A 302 -8.55 -5.16 9.25
C ALA A 302 -9.09 -4.15 8.23
N GLY A 303 -10.21 -4.44 7.59
CA GLY A 303 -10.82 -3.55 6.61
C GLY A 303 -11.17 -2.18 7.19
N MET A 304 -11.74 -2.16 8.39
CA MET A 304 -12.07 -0.94 9.10
C MET A 304 -10.83 -0.06 9.35
N PHE A 305 -9.75 -0.66 9.87
CA PHE A 305 -8.56 0.09 10.24
C PHE A 305 -7.59 0.34 9.09
N ILE A 306 -7.69 -0.38 7.96
CA ILE A 306 -7.02 0.03 6.70
C ILE A 306 -7.57 1.38 6.25
N VAL A 307 -8.90 1.55 6.33
CA VAL A 307 -9.56 2.82 6.01
C VAL A 307 -9.33 3.86 7.12
N LYS A 308 -9.21 3.40 8.38
CA LYS A 308 -9.08 4.22 9.57
C LYS A 308 -7.74 4.00 10.27
N TYR A 309 -6.68 4.52 9.65
CA TYR A 309 -5.46 4.94 10.33
C TYR A 309 -4.57 3.84 10.92
N GLY A 310 -4.82 2.56 10.66
CA GLY A 310 -3.91 1.49 11.00
C GLY A 310 -2.68 1.51 10.09
N ASP A 311 -1.50 1.69 10.67
CA ASP A 311 -0.23 1.74 9.94
C ASP A 311 0.48 0.39 9.90
N ALA A 312 0.23 -0.46 10.90
CA ALA A 312 0.69 -1.83 10.97
C ALA A 312 -0.42 -2.74 11.52
N MET A 313 -0.47 -3.98 11.07
CA MET A 313 -1.47 -4.95 11.49
C MET A 313 -0.87 -6.33 11.69
N ILE A 314 -1.32 -7.02 12.74
CA ILE A 314 -0.96 -8.41 13.02
C ILE A 314 -2.16 -9.32 12.71
N PHE A 315 -1.95 -10.29 11.82
CA PHE A 315 -2.94 -11.26 11.35
C PHE A 315 -2.59 -12.68 11.78
N HIS A 316 -3.61 -13.53 11.92
CA HIS A 316 -3.51 -14.97 12.00
C HIS A 316 -3.97 -15.67 10.71
N SER A 317 -5.07 -15.24 10.08
CA SER A 317 -5.50 -15.85 8.82
C SER A 317 -4.53 -15.55 7.68
N ILE A 318 -4.14 -16.62 6.98
CA ILE A 318 -3.45 -16.57 5.69
C ILE A 318 -4.33 -17.16 4.57
N ASP A 319 -5.64 -17.22 4.84
CA ASP A 319 -6.63 -17.77 3.92
C ASP A 319 -7.06 -16.71 2.92
N GLN A 320 -7.36 -17.17 1.70
CA GLN A 320 -7.62 -16.27 0.58
C GLN A 320 -8.78 -15.32 0.84
N HIS A 321 -9.81 -15.76 1.58
CA HIS A 321 -10.98 -14.93 1.88
C HIS A 321 -10.70 -13.81 2.89
N VAL A 322 -9.57 -13.84 3.61
CA VAL A 322 -9.09 -12.72 4.45
C VAL A 322 -8.04 -11.90 3.69
N VAL A 323 -7.07 -12.58 3.09
CA VAL A 323 -5.91 -11.95 2.45
C VAL A 323 -6.29 -11.15 1.21
N MET A 324 -7.13 -11.71 0.32
CA MET A 324 -7.53 -11.04 -0.92
C MET A 324 -8.26 -9.71 -0.68
N PRO A 325 -9.34 -9.65 0.12
CA PRO A 325 -10.07 -8.40 0.31
C PRO A 325 -9.21 -7.36 1.05
N THR A 326 -8.42 -7.74 2.05
CA THR A 326 -7.58 -6.79 2.81
C THR A 326 -6.45 -6.21 1.96
N LEU A 327 -5.74 -7.02 1.17
CA LEU A 327 -4.72 -6.53 0.24
C LEU A 327 -5.29 -5.62 -0.84
N THR A 328 -6.44 -6.00 -1.40
CA THR A 328 -7.12 -5.22 -2.45
C THR A 328 -7.61 -3.88 -1.89
N LEU A 329 -8.23 -3.89 -0.71
CA LEU A 329 -8.68 -2.67 -0.04
C LEU A 329 -7.50 -1.76 0.29
N ARG A 330 -6.39 -2.30 0.83
CA ARG A 330 -5.17 -1.53 1.08
C ARG A 330 -4.64 -0.89 -0.20
N PHE A 331 -4.54 -1.66 -1.29
CA PHE A 331 -4.12 -1.12 -2.58
C PHE A 331 -4.99 0.07 -3.02
N ASN A 332 -6.31 -0.09 -2.92
CA ASN A 332 -7.26 0.93 -3.34
C ASN A 332 -7.20 2.20 -2.47
N ILE A 333 -7.11 2.05 -1.15
CA ILE A 333 -7.05 3.19 -0.21
C ILE A 333 -5.78 4.01 -0.41
N TYR A 334 -4.65 3.36 -0.65
CA TYR A 334 -3.33 4.00 -0.81
C TYR A 334 -2.97 4.36 -2.26
N THR A 335 -3.88 4.16 -3.22
CA THR A 335 -3.70 4.68 -4.59
C THR A 335 -3.85 6.20 -4.57
N ASP A 336 -2.99 6.95 -5.27
CA ASP A 336 -3.10 8.42 -5.35
C ASP A 336 -4.43 8.82 -6.02
N PRO A 337 -5.31 9.57 -5.32
CA PRO A 337 -6.60 9.95 -5.88
C PRO A 337 -6.51 10.96 -7.04
N ARG A 338 -5.37 11.63 -7.23
CA ARG A 338 -5.19 12.67 -8.26
C ARG A 338 -4.78 12.07 -9.61
N THR A 339 -4.16 10.90 -9.60
CA THR A 339 -3.63 10.25 -10.82
C THR A 339 -4.31 8.91 -11.04
N PRO A 340 -5.23 8.82 -12.03
CA PRO A 340 -5.79 7.54 -12.42
C PRO A 340 -4.69 6.58 -12.85
N VAL A 341 -4.76 5.31 -12.42
CA VAL A 341 -3.82 4.29 -12.88
C VAL A 341 -4.11 3.98 -14.34
N GLN A 342 -3.09 4.10 -15.21
CA GLN A 342 -3.26 3.95 -16.65
C GLN A 342 -2.40 2.82 -17.21
N VAL A 343 -2.82 2.28 -18.35
CA VAL A 343 -2.01 1.40 -19.20
C VAL A 343 -1.61 2.17 -20.46
N ALA A 344 -0.50 1.80 -21.09
CA ALA A 344 -0.10 2.41 -22.35
C ALA A 344 -1.17 2.17 -23.43
N ALA A 345 -1.54 3.21 -24.18
CA ALA A 345 -2.45 3.06 -25.30
C ALA A 345 -1.82 2.22 -26.44
N GLY A 346 -2.65 1.69 -27.32
CA GLY A 346 -2.22 0.94 -28.49
C GLY A 346 -2.89 -0.43 -28.60
N LEU A 347 -2.24 -1.33 -29.33
CA LEU A 347 -2.79 -2.65 -29.63
C LEU A 347 -2.24 -3.70 -28.65
N ARG A 348 -3.10 -4.65 -28.26
CA ARG A 348 -2.75 -5.81 -27.44
C ARG A 348 -3.22 -7.09 -28.10
N GLU A 349 -2.38 -8.11 -28.01
CA GLU A 349 -2.66 -9.45 -28.54
C GLU A 349 -3.19 -10.31 -27.41
N ILE A 350 -4.41 -10.82 -27.55
CA ILE A 350 -5.04 -11.68 -26.57
C ILE A 350 -5.09 -13.11 -27.12
N ASN A 351 -4.45 -14.04 -26.40
CA ASN A 351 -4.39 -15.47 -26.73
C ASN A 351 -3.89 -15.79 -28.16
N ASN A 352 -2.87 -15.08 -28.66
CA ASN A 352 -2.26 -15.28 -29.99
C ASN A 352 -3.30 -15.18 -31.13
N PRO A 353 -3.85 -13.99 -31.38
CA PRO A 353 -4.91 -13.78 -32.38
C PRO A 353 -4.39 -13.91 -33.82
N GLY A 354 -5.26 -14.38 -34.71
CA GLY A 354 -5.05 -14.45 -36.15
C GLY A 354 -5.85 -13.38 -36.93
N PRO A 355 -5.82 -13.44 -38.27
CA PRO A 355 -6.45 -12.43 -39.12
C PRO A 355 -7.99 -12.46 -39.16
N ASP A 356 -8.60 -13.53 -38.66
CA ASP A 356 -10.05 -13.76 -38.65
C ASP A 356 -10.65 -13.57 -37.23
N ASP A 357 -9.81 -13.25 -36.25
CA ASP A 357 -10.19 -13.04 -34.85
C ASP A 357 -10.68 -11.60 -34.59
N PRO A 358 -11.60 -11.40 -33.63
CA PRO A 358 -12.25 -10.12 -33.36
C PRO A 358 -11.28 -9.01 -32.95
N VAL A 359 -11.66 -7.77 -33.27
CA VAL A 359 -11.03 -6.56 -32.74
C VAL A 359 -11.96 -5.93 -31.70
N PHE A 360 -11.53 -5.88 -30.45
CA PHE A 360 -12.22 -5.25 -29.33
C PHE A 360 -11.67 -3.85 -29.06
N LEU A 361 -12.52 -2.95 -28.59
CA LEU A 361 -12.16 -1.62 -28.13
C LEU A 361 -12.28 -1.52 -26.61
N THR A 362 -11.33 -0.86 -25.95
CA THR A 362 -11.42 -0.46 -24.54
C THR A 362 -10.68 0.86 -24.30
N THR A 363 -10.71 1.37 -23.06
CA THR A 363 -9.96 2.56 -22.67
C THR A 363 -8.68 2.21 -21.92
N ASN A 364 -7.77 3.18 -21.80
CA ASN A 364 -6.49 2.99 -21.12
C ASN A 364 -6.54 3.14 -19.59
N PHE A 365 -7.73 3.24 -19.00
CA PHE A 365 -7.88 3.14 -17.55
C PHE A 365 -7.54 1.72 -17.09
N ALA A 366 -6.56 1.58 -16.19
CA ALA A 366 -5.98 0.28 -15.87
C ALA A 366 -7.02 -0.72 -15.34
N LEU A 367 -7.95 -0.28 -14.49
CA LEU A 367 -9.03 -1.15 -14.00
C LEU A 367 -9.92 -1.66 -15.14
N THR A 368 -10.36 -0.78 -16.04
CA THR A 368 -11.13 -1.19 -17.23
C THR A 368 -10.32 -2.14 -18.13
N TYR A 369 -9.08 -1.77 -18.47
CA TYR A 369 -8.20 -2.57 -19.33
C TYR A 369 -8.00 -3.99 -18.76
N TYR A 370 -7.51 -4.10 -17.52
CA TYR A 370 -7.19 -5.40 -16.91
C TYR A 370 -8.45 -6.24 -16.67
N THR A 371 -9.62 -5.63 -16.51
CA THR A 371 -10.88 -6.38 -16.40
C THR A 371 -11.21 -7.05 -17.74
N VAL A 372 -11.19 -6.29 -18.84
CA VAL A 372 -11.44 -6.82 -20.19
C VAL A 372 -10.39 -7.85 -20.59
N GLU A 373 -9.11 -7.55 -20.38
CA GLU A 373 -8.00 -8.46 -20.68
C GLU A 373 -8.13 -9.79 -19.93
N ASN A 374 -8.42 -9.75 -18.63
CA ASN A 374 -8.59 -10.96 -17.81
C ASN A 374 -9.80 -11.79 -18.24
N ASP A 375 -10.92 -11.15 -18.59
CA ASP A 375 -12.11 -11.86 -19.05
C ASP A 375 -11.88 -12.56 -20.39
N LEU A 376 -11.21 -11.87 -21.32
CA LEU A 376 -10.82 -12.46 -22.62
C LEU A 376 -9.85 -13.63 -22.44
N ASN A 377 -8.83 -13.47 -21.59
CA ASN A 377 -7.87 -14.53 -21.26
C ASN A 377 -8.53 -15.74 -20.59
N SER A 378 -9.36 -15.50 -19.57
CA SER A 378 -10.04 -16.56 -18.82
C SER A 378 -11.06 -17.31 -19.68
N ALA A 379 -11.70 -16.62 -20.62
CA ALA A 379 -12.60 -17.22 -21.59
C ALA A 379 -11.86 -17.91 -22.77
N LYS A 380 -10.52 -17.85 -22.81
CA LYS A 380 -9.67 -18.36 -23.91
C LYS A 380 -10.07 -17.79 -25.27
N ILE A 381 -10.55 -16.55 -25.30
CA ILE A 381 -10.96 -15.86 -26.51
C ILE A 381 -9.72 -15.28 -27.17
N LYS A 382 -9.52 -15.61 -28.45
CA LYS A 382 -8.52 -14.95 -29.28
C LYS A 382 -9.06 -13.62 -29.76
N GLY A 383 -8.25 -12.58 -29.71
CA GLY A 383 -8.66 -11.28 -30.21
C GLY A 383 -7.58 -10.22 -30.11
N TRP A 384 -7.82 -9.16 -30.87
CA TRP A 384 -7.04 -7.94 -30.85
C TRP A 384 -7.75 -6.94 -29.92
N LEU A 385 -7.04 -6.34 -28.97
CA LEU A 385 -7.61 -5.35 -28.05
C LEU A 385 -6.98 -3.98 -28.30
N LEU A 386 -7.78 -3.05 -28.86
CA LEU A 386 -7.43 -1.65 -29.04
C LEU A 386 -7.68 -0.87 -27.74
N VAL A 387 -6.62 -0.29 -27.20
CA VAL A 387 -6.63 0.49 -25.96
C VAL A 387 -6.54 1.97 -26.33
N VAL A 388 -7.65 2.69 -26.23
CA VAL A 388 -7.72 4.13 -26.55
C VAL A 388 -7.22 4.96 -25.38
N ASN A 389 -6.40 5.97 -25.65
CA ASN A 389 -5.98 6.94 -24.64
C ASN A 389 -7.13 7.87 -24.24
N THR A 390 -7.69 7.64 -23.07
CA THR A 390 -8.74 8.46 -22.45
C THR A 390 -8.24 9.16 -21.19
N GLU A 391 -6.92 9.32 -21.05
CA GLU A 391 -6.28 9.90 -19.86
C GLU A 391 -6.61 9.11 -18.58
N GLY A 392 -6.76 7.79 -18.70
CA GLY A 392 -7.03 6.92 -17.57
C GLY A 392 -8.47 6.96 -17.07
N ILE A 393 -9.43 7.33 -17.92
CA ILE A 393 -10.85 7.38 -17.55
C ILE A 393 -11.57 6.12 -18.09
N GLY A 394 -12.48 5.55 -17.28
CA GLY A 394 -13.30 4.40 -17.68
C GLY A 394 -14.22 4.69 -18.87
N VAL A 395 -14.81 3.65 -19.48
CA VAL A 395 -15.57 3.77 -20.75
C VAL A 395 -16.68 4.82 -20.67
N GLU A 396 -17.65 4.64 -19.76
CA GLU A 396 -18.85 5.50 -19.71
C GLU A 396 -18.51 6.96 -19.44
N ALA A 397 -17.65 7.22 -18.45
CA ALA A 397 -17.18 8.56 -18.14
C ALA A 397 -16.38 9.17 -19.29
N SER A 398 -15.59 8.38 -20.01
CA SER A 398 -14.84 8.87 -21.18
C SER A 398 -15.77 9.25 -22.32
N VAL A 399 -16.83 8.46 -22.53
CA VAL A 399 -17.86 8.74 -23.52
C VAL A 399 -18.61 10.02 -23.13
N ALA A 400 -19.01 10.17 -21.86
CA ALA A 400 -19.68 11.35 -21.32
C ALA A 400 -18.83 12.63 -21.41
N GLY A 401 -17.56 12.55 -21.01
CA GLY A 401 -16.63 13.68 -20.99
C GLY A 401 -15.94 13.98 -22.31
N GLY A 402 -16.34 13.34 -23.42
CA GLY A 402 -15.73 13.55 -24.74
C GLY A 402 -14.27 13.09 -24.85
N LYS A 403 -13.82 12.22 -23.95
CA LYS A 403 -12.46 11.65 -23.95
C LYS A 403 -12.35 10.37 -24.78
N LEU A 404 -13.48 9.69 -25.04
CA LEU A 404 -13.61 8.64 -26.05
C LEU A 404 -14.53 9.17 -27.17
N THR A 405 -13.98 9.33 -28.38
CA THR A 405 -14.66 9.89 -29.56
C THR A 405 -14.36 9.04 -30.78
N ALA A 406 -15.17 9.18 -31.85
CA ALA A 406 -14.93 8.48 -33.11
C ALA A 406 -13.56 8.82 -33.72
N SER A 407 -13.16 10.09 -33.69
CA SER A 407 -11.84 10.54 -34.15
C SER A 407 -10.69 9.86 -33.40
N LYS A 408 -10.77 9.72 -32.07
CA LYS A 408 -9.75 8.97 -31.31
C LYS A 408 -9.72 7.48 -31.65
N VAL A 409 -10.88 6.89 -31.95
CA VAL A 409 -10.97 5.49 -32.41
C VAL A 409 -10.34 5.33 -33.79
N LYS A 410 -10.54 6.30 -34.69
CA LYS A 410 -9.88 6.32 -36.00
C LYS A 410 -8.36 6.43 -35.86
N GLU A 411 -7.90 7.39 -35.06
CA GLU A 411 -6.48 7.60 -34.78
C GLU A 411 -5.81 6.33 -34.26
N ILE A 412 -6.41 5.63 -33.28
CA ILE A 412 -5.81 4.40 -32.73
C ILE A 412 -5.78 3.27 -33.78
N ILE A 413 -6.81 3.15 -34.64
CA ILE A 413 -6.84 2.15 -35.72
C ILE A 413 -5.70 2.39 -36.71
N GLU A 414 -5.49 3.65 -37.11
CA GLU A 414 -4.44 4.05 -38.04
C GLU A 414 -3.05 3.89 -37.42
N GLN A 415 -2.85 4.37 -36.19
CA GLN A 415 -1.58 4.28 -35.46
C GLN A 415 -1.13 2.84 -35.23
N THR A 416 -2.08 1.95 -34.90
CA THR A 416 -1.79 0.54 -34.61
C THR A 416 -1.71 -0.34 -35.85
N LYS A 417 -2.13 0.18 -37.01
CA LYS A 417 -2.22 -0.54 -38.28
C LYS A 417 -3.01 -1.85 -38.18
N ILE A 418 -4.01 -1.91 -37.30
CA ILE A 418 -4.84 -3.12 -37.10
C ILE A 418 -5.53 -3.57 -38.39
N ALA A 419 -5.82 -2.63 -39.30
CA ALA A 419 -6.38 -2.91 -40.62
C ALA A 419 -5.52 -3.83 -41.51
N GLU A 420 -4.21 -3.88 -41.27
CA GLU A 420 -3.25 -4.76 -41.97
C GLU A 420 -3.18 -6.15 -41.33
N LYS A 421 -3.61 -6.29 -40.06
CA LYS A 421 -3.53 -7.54 -39.30
C LYS A 421 -4.80 -8.40 -39.40
N VAL A 422 -5.94 -7.83 -39.77
CA VAL A 422 -7.22 -8.55 -39.92
C VAL A 422 -7.79 -8.47 -41.33
N LYS A 423 -8.47 -9.55 -41.76
CA LYS A 423 -9.12 -9.65 -43.08
C LYS A 423 -10.50 -8.99 -43.15
N HIS A 424 -11.00 -8.49 -42.02
CA HIS A 424 -12.32 -7.89 -41.90
C HIS A 424 -12.25 -6.42 -41.46
N ARG A 425 -13.40 -5.76 -41.40
CA ARG A 425 -13.55 -4.40 -40.85
C ARG A 425 -14.65 -4.34 -39.81
N TYR A 426 -14.65 -5.27 -38.86
CA TYR A 426 -15.54 -5.27 -37.69
C TYR A 426 -14.80 -4.82 -36.43
N LEU A 427 -15.41 -3.91 -35.68
CA LEU A 427 -14.92 -3.44 -34.38
C LEU A 427 -15.99 -3.70 -33.31
N VAL A 428 -15.63 -4.43 -32.26
CA VAL A 428 -16.48 -4.67 -31.09
C VAL A 428 -16.24 -3.57 -30.07
N ILE A 429 -17.25 -2.73 -29.81
CA ILE A 429 -17.18 -1.67 -28.80
C ILE A 429 -17.88 -2.09 -27.50
N PRO A 430 -17.50 -1.55 -26.32
CA PRO A 430 -18.23 -1.83 -25.09
C PRO A 430 -19.68 -1.34 -25.17
N GLY A 431 -20.61 -2.01 -24.50
CA GLY A 431 -22.03 -1.61 -24.47
C GLY A 431 -22.26 -0.19 -23.96
N LEU A 432 -21.42 0.28 -23.02
CA LEU A 432 -21.45 1.66 -22.50
C LEU A 432 -21.03 2.72 -23.53
N ALA A 433 -20.43 2.30 -24.66
CA ALA A 433 -20.07 3.16 -25.77
C ALA A 433 -21.05 3.06 -26.96
N ALA A 434 -22.17 2.35 -26.83
CA ALA A 434 -23.12 2.08 -27.92
C ALA A 434 -23.56 3.35 -28.67
N ARG A 435 -23.71 4.49 -27.98
CA ARG A 435 -24.09 5.77 -28.59
C ARG A 435 -23.07 6.33 -29.60
N LEU A 436 -21.83 5.83 -29.58
CA LEU A 436 -20.78 6.20 -30.53
C LEU A 436 -20.78 5.31 -31.79
N GLN A 437 -21.67 4.32 -31.87
CA GLN A 437 -21.68 3.35 -32.98
C GLN A 437 -21.71 4.05 -34.34
N GLY A 438 -22.72 4.89 -34.61
CA GLY A 438 -22.89 5.55 -35.90
C GLY A 438 -21.70 6.43 -36.28
N SER A 439 -21.24 7.28 -35.36
CA SER A 439 -20.11 8.18 -35.63
C SER A 439 -18.78 7.44 -35.85
N ILE A 440 -18.56 6.33 -35.14
CA ILE A 440 -17.38 5.48 -35.39
C ILE A 440 -17.48 4.84 -36.78
N GLU A 441 -18.66 4.31 -37.16
CA GLU A 441 -18.86 3.72 -38.49
C GLU A 441 -18.59 4.76 -39.60
N ASP A 442 -19.13 5.97 -39.45
CA ASP A 442 -18.97 7.06 -40.43
C ASP A 442 -17.51 7.50 -40.58
N GLU A 443 -16.78 7.68 -39.47
CA GLU A 443 -15.41 8.19 -39.52
C GLU A 443 -14.36 7.15 -39.92
N THR A 444 -14.57 5.90 -39.51
CA THR A 444 -13.58 4.82 -39.70
C THR A 444 -13.86 3.95 -40.91
N GLY A 445 -15.12 3.86 -41.35
CA GLY A 445 -15.57 2.88 -42.35
C GLY A 445 -15.58 1.43 -41.85
N TRP A 446 -15.33 1.19 -40.56
CA TRP A 446 -15.47 -0.13 -39.93
C TRP A 446 -16.91 -0.33 -39.47
N LYS A 447 -17.45 -1.54 -39.65
CA LYS A 447 -18.73 -1.93 -39.08
C LYS A 447 -18.57 -2.14 -37.57
N VAL A 448 -19.41 -1.50 -36.78
CA VAL A 448 -19.32 -1.55 -35.32
C VAL A 448 -20.35 -2.54 -34.77
N LEU A 449 -19.88 -3.44 -33.92
CA LEU A 449 -20.70 -4.38 -33.16
C LEU A 449 -20.72 -3.93 -31.70
N VAL A 450 -21.92 -3.77 -31.14
CA VAL A 450 -22.08 -3.39 -29.73
C VAL A 450 -21.96 -4.64 -28.85
N GLY A 451 -20.88 -4.72 -28.10
CA GLY A 451 -20.63 -5.74 -27.09
C GLY A 451 -21.48 -5.55 -25.84
N PRO A 452 -21.32 -6.43 -24.84
CA PRO A 452 -22.02 -6.29 -23.57
C PRO A 452 -21.54 -5.07 -22.77
N ILE A 453 -22.36 -4.63 -21.82
CA ILE A 453 -21.98 -3.60 -20.83
C ILE A 453 -20.87 -4.11 -19.90
N ASP A 454 -20.96 -5.39 -19.50
CA ASP A 454 -20.02 -6.06 -18.60
C ASP A 454 -19.15 -7.05 -19.41
N SER A 455 -17.83 -6.95 -19.27
CA SER A 455 -16.87 -7.78 -20.00
C SER A 455 -16.93 -9.27 -19.63
N GLY A 456 -17.41 -9.62 -18.44
CA GLY A 456 -17.62 -11.02 -18.04
C GLY A 456 -18.64 -11.74 -18.92
N ARG A 457 -19.46 -10.99 -19.68
CA ARG A 457 -20.45 -11.53 -20.64
C ARG A 457 -19.93 -11.64 -22.06
N ILE A 458 -18.67 -11.25 -22.35
CA ILE A 458 -18.11 -11.30 -23.71
C ILE A 458 -18.17 -12.72 -24.27
N LYS A 459 -17.88 -13.75 -23.47
CA LYS A 459 -17.94 -15.15 -23.93
C LYS A 459 -19.29 -15.52 -24.53
N GLY A 460 -20.37 -15.32 -23.78
CA GLY A 460 -21.72 -15.63 -24.26
C GLY A 460 -22.19 -14.71 -25.39
N TRP A 461 -21.66 -13.49 -25.48
CA TRP A 461 -21.89 -12.59 -26.60
C TRP A 461 -21.19 -13.09 -27.88
N MET A 462 -19.94 -13.53 -27.78
CA MET A 462 -19.14 -14.04 -28.90
C MET A 462 -19.79 -15.26 -29.55
N GLU A 463 -20.28 -16.21 -28.75
CA GLU A 463 -20.94 -17.43 -29.26
C GLU A 463 -22.15 -17.15 -30.17
N LYS A 464 -22.80 -15.99 -30.00
CA LYS A 464 -24.00 -15.62 -30.76
C LYS A 464 -23.72 -14.65 -31.91
N ASN A 465 -22.68 -13.83 -31.77
CA ASN A 465 -22.45 -12.66 -32.63
C ASN A 465 -21.15 -12.75 -33.44
N TRP A 466 -20.31 -13.78 -33.22
CA TRP A 466 -19.04 -13.93 -33.93
C TRP A 466 -18.83 -15.36 -34.47
N PRO A 467 -18.40 -15.52 -35.75
CA PRO A 467 -18.23 -14.47 -36.75
C PRO A 467 -19.58 -13.84 -37.14
N PRO A 468 -19.61 -12.56 -37.54
CA PRO A 468 -20.85 -11.90 -37.95
C PRO A 468 -21.47 -12.60 -39.16
N LYS A 469 -22.80 -12.77 -39.16
CA LYS A 469 -23.51 -13.26 -40.33
C LYS A 469 -23.39 -12.21 -41.44
N LYS A 470 -23.00 -12.65 -42.65
CA LYS A 470 -22.84 -11.81 -43.83
C LYS A 470 -24.13 -11.12 -44.23
#